data_AF-C5K8Z9-F1
#
_entry.id   AF-C5K8Z9-F1
#
_cell.length_a   1.000
_cell.length_b   1.000
_cell.length_c   1.000
_cell.angle_alpha   90.00
_cell.angle_beta   90.00
_cell.angle_gamma   90.00
#
_symmetry.space_group_name_H-M   'P 1'
#
loop_
_entity.id
_entity.type
_entity.pdbx_description
1 polymer ?
#
loop_
_entity_poly.entity_id
_entity_poly.type
_entity_poly.pdbx_seq_one_letter_code
_entity_poly.pdbx_strand_id
1 'polypeptide(L)'
;RTVKQYSWFDVEEKVKVYTEDPQLLAALEDDSVEVHSKFTATGFDLWADAADGWRVILSIPTLNAEIVPEGCKHKVSRGKRVSVTLRKKNLHRTWYNLKSTSD
;
A
#
# COMPACT_ATOMS: atom_id res chain seq x y z
N ARG A 1 9.51 5.53 10.12
CA ARG A 1 10.39 5.21 8.98
C ARG A 1 9.55 5.06 7.73
N THR A 2 10.01 5.58 6.60
CA THR A 2 9.23 5.58 5.35
C THR A 2 9.70 4.45 4.44
N VAL A 3 8.77 3.61 4.01
CA VAL A 3 9.00 2.60 2.98
C VAL A 3 9.30 3.29 1.66
N LYS A 4 10.48 3.02 1.10
CA LYS A 4 10.90 3.60 -0.18
C LYS A 4 10.81 2.61 -1.34
N GLN A 5 10.83 1.31 -1.04
CA GLN A 5 10.85 0.25 -2.03
C GLN A 5 9.47 -0.42 -2.13
N TYR A 6 8.84 -0.23 -3.27
CA TYR A 6 7.60 -0.90 -3.64
C TYR A 6 7.54 -1.09 -5.16
N SER A 7 6.81 -2.11 -5.58
CA SER A 7 6.43 -2.32 -6.98
C SER A 7 4.92 -2.25 -7.10
N TRP A 8 4.41 -2.04 -8.30
CA TRP A 8 2.98 -1.99 -8.54
C TRP A 8 2.63 -2.52 -9.92
N PHE A 9 1.40 -2.99 -10.07
CA PHE A 9 0.89 -3.57 -11.31
C PHE A 9 -0.55 -3.12 -11.52
N ASP A 10 -0.87 -2.75 -12.75
CA ASP A 10 -2.23 -2.53 -13.21
C ASP A 10 -2.85 -3.87 -13.62
N VAL A 11 -3.98 -4.24 -13.04
CA VAL A 11 -4.65 -5.52 -13.31
C VAL A 11 -6.16 -5.29 -13.43
N GLU A 12 -6.62 -5.11 -14.66
CA GLU A 12 -8.04 -4.90 -15.00
C GLU A 12 -8.67 -3.80 -14.11
N GLU A 13 -9.57 -4.18 -13.22
CA GLU A 13 -10.33 -3.32 -12.31
C GLU A 13 -9.55 -2.82 -11.09
N LYS A 14 -8.31 -3.28 -10.92
CA LYS A 14 -7.54 -3.10 -9.68
C LYS A 14 -6.11 -2.69 -9.97
N VAL A 15 -5.51 -2.02 -8.99
CA VAL A 15 -4.07 -1.78 -8.94
C VAL A 15 -3.52 -2.53 -7.74
N LYS A 16 -2.46 -3.29 -7.93
CA LYS A 16 -1.80 -4.02 -6.84
C LYS A 16 -0.45 -3.40 -6.55
N VAL A 17 -0.23 -2.97 -5.32
CA VAL A 17 1.05 -2.48 -4.81
C VAL A 17 1.66 -3.56 -3.93
N TYR A 18 2.94 -3.81 -4.08
CA TYR A 18 3.70 -4.77 -3.28
C TYR A 18 4.89 -4.08 -2.66
N THR A 19 5.20 -4.42 -1.42
CA THR A 19 6.43 -4.00 -0.77
C THR A 19 7.08 -5.18 -0.05
N GLU A 20 8.39 -5.28 -0.24
CA GLU A 20 9.30 -6.23 0.40
C GLU A 20 10.29 -5.46 1.28
N ASP A 21 9.89 -4.27 1.75
CA ASP A 21 10.75 -3.39 2.54
C ASP A 21 11.22 -4.12 3.81
N PRO A 22 12.55 -4.27 4.01
CA PRO A 22 13.08 -5.06 5.11
C PRO A 22 12.65 -4.55 6.48
N GLN A 23 12.43 -3.24 6.63
CA GLN A 23 12.05 -2.68 7.93
C GLN A 23 10.58 -2.98 8.24
N LEU A 24 9.72 -2.94 7.23
CA LEU A 24 8.33 -3.35 7.39
C LEU A 24 8.24 -4.85 7.68
N LEU A 25 9.01 -5.67 6.98
CA LEU A 25 9.02 -7.11 7.21
C LEU A 25 9.57 -7.48 8.59
N ALA A 26 10.65 -6.82 9.04
CA ALA A 26 11.20 -7.02 10.38
C ALA A 26 10.21 -6.61 11.48
N ALA A 27 9.47 -5.50 11.31
CA ALA A 27 8.42 -5.12 12.25
C ALA A 27 7.32 -6.20 12.38
N LEU A 28 7.11 -6.98 11.33
CA LEU A 28 6.11 -8.04 11.26
C LEU A 28 6.65 -9.43 11.63
N GLU A 29 7.91 -9.54 12.05
CA GLU A 29 8.41 -10.77 12.68
C GLU A 29 7.82 -10.98 14.07
N ASP A 30 7.45 -9.89 14.75
CA ASP A 30 6.67 -9.94 15.97
C ASP A 30 5.21 -10.26 15.65
N ASP A 31 4.69 -11.34 16.23
CA ASP A 31 3.31 -11.79 16.03
C ASP A 31 2.27 -10.86 16.67
N SER A 32 2.68 -10.02 17.63
CA SER A 32 1.82 -9.00 18.24
C SER A 32 1.64 -7.76 17.38
N VAL A 33 2.49 -7.55 16.37
CA VAL A 33 2.42 -6.39 15.48
C VAL A 33 1.42 -6.63 14.36
N GLU A 34 0.46 -5.73 14.25
CA GLU A 34 -0.52 -5.69 13.16
C GLU A 34 -0.15 -4.65 12.10
N VAL A 35 -0.53 -4.94 10.85
CA VAL A 35 -0.48 -3.96 9.77
C VAL A 35 -1.82 -3.25 9.69
N HIS A 36 -1.77 -1.93 9.63
CA HIS A 36 -2.92 -1.08 9.45
C HIS A 36 -2.89 -0.43 8.07
N SER A 37 -4.07 -0.13 7.54
CA SER A 37 -4.21 0.59 6.28
C SER A 37 -5.34 1.59 6.34
N LYS A 38 -5.16 2.74 5.72
CA LYS A 38 -6.18 3.75 5.49
C LYS A 38 -6.26 4.04 4.00
N PHE A 39 -7.47 4.01 3.46
CA PHE A 39 -7.74 4.32 2.07
C PHE A 39 -8.57 5.59 1.97
N THR A 40 -8.26 6.41 0.97
CA THR A 40 -9.01 7.62 0.61
C THR A 40 -9.27 7.59 -0.89
N ALA A 41 -10.14 8.45 -1.40
CA ALA A 41 -10.45 8.46 -2.83
C ALA A 41 -9.21 8.66 -3.72
N THR A 42 -8.17 9.35 -3.23
CA THR A 42 -6.99 9.72 -4.02
C THR A 42 -5.70 9.07 -3.52
N GLY A 43 -5.72 8.29 -2.45
CA GLY A 43 -4.49 7.87 -1.79
C GLY A 43 -4.68 6.77 -0.77
N PHE A 44 -3.57 6.25 -0.27
CA PHE A 44 -3.57 5.29 0.82
C PHE A 44 -2.34 5.44 1.71
N ASP A 45 -2.51 5.03 2.96
CA ASP A 45 -1.46 4.81 3.93
C ASP A 45 -1.49 3.35 4.38
N LEU A 46 -0.31 2.74 4.50
CA LEU A 46 -0.10 1.41 5.06
C LEU A 46 1.00 1.55 6.11
N TRP A 47 0.75 1.14 7.35
CA TRP A 47 1.76 1.23 8.40
C TRP A 47 1.72 0.04 9.36
N ALA A 48 2.84 -0.20 10.02
CA ALA A 48 2.96 -1.11 11.15
C ALA A 48 3.66 -0.36 12.30
N ASP A 49 3.17 -0.58 13.52
CA ASP A 49 3.77 -0.06 14.74
C ASP A 49 4.67 -1.13 15.34
N ALA A 50 5.99 -0.98 15.17
CA ALA A 50 6.95 -1.96 15.67
C ALA A 50 6.98 -1.96 17.20
N ALA A 51 7.38 -3.09 17.79
CA ALA A 51 7.43 -3.28 19.24
C ALA A 51 8.35 -2.29 19.97
N ASP A 52 9.34 -1.72 19.27
CA ASP A 52 10.26 -0.70 19.78
C ASP A 52 9.67 0.73 19.76
N GLY A 53 8.39 0.88 19.40
CA GLY A 53 7.66 2.15 19.35
C GLY A 53 7.83 2.93 18.05
N TRP A 54 8.58 2.41 17.07
CA TRP A 54 8.74 3.05 15.77
C TRP A 54 7.67 2.63 14.78
N ARG A 55 7.07 3.61 14.09
CA ARG A 55 6.13 3.35 12.97
C ARG A 55 6.86 3.21 11.66
N VAL A 56 6.63 2.14 10.91
CA VAL A 56 7.04 2.00 9.50
C VAL A 56 5.84 2.27 8.60
N ILE A 57 5.95 3.19 7.63
CA ILE A 57 4.82 3.64 6.81
C ILE A 57 5.15 3.70 5.31
N LEU A 58 4.26 3.17 4.48
CA LEU A 58 4.16 3.43 3.05
C LEU A 58 2.96 4.36 2.83
N SER A 59 3.23 5.60 2.42
CA SER A 59 2.21 6.61 2.16
C SER A 59 2.25 7.04 0.70
N ILE A 60 1.10 6.98 0.03
CA ILE A 60 0.88 7.49 -1.31
C ILE A 60 -0.38 8.38 -1.28
N PRO A 61 -0.23 9.69 -1.06
CA PRO A 61 -1.37 10.60 -0.87
C PRO A 61 -2.10 10.92 -2.19
N THR A 62 -1.39 10.87 -3.31
CA THR A 62 -1.91 11.23 -4.64
C THR A 62 -1.63 10.14 -5.66
N LEU A 63 -2.64 9.34 -5.94
CA LEU A 63 -2.66 8.28 -6.94
C LEU A 63 -2.96 8.85 -8.34
N ASN A 64 -2.62 8.10 -9.37
CA ASN A 64 -2.90 8.46 -10.77
C ASN A 64 -4.39 8.71 -11.06
N ALA A 65 -5.27 7.98 -10.39
CA ALA A 65 -6.71 8.12 -10.51
C ALA A 65 -7.40 7.76 -9.19
N GLU A 66 -8.69 8.11 -9.12
CA GLU A 66 -9.50 7.78 -7.95
C GLU A 66 -9.72 6.28 -7.78
N ILE A 67 -9.81 5.87 -6.52
CA ILE A 67 -10.11 4.52 -6.06
C ILE A 67 -11.44 4.50 -5.29
N VAL A 68 -11.97 3.31 -5.04
CA VAL A 68 -13.11 3.07 -4.15
C VAL A 68 -12.56 2.55 -2.81
N PRO A 69 -12.43 3.39 -1.77
CA PRO A 69 -11.75 3.03 -0.51
C PRO A 69 -12.30 1.76 0.14
N GLU A 70 -13.62 1.58 0.11
CA GLU A 70 -14.33 0.45 0.71
C GLU A 70 -14.05 -0.86 -0.03
N GLY A 71 -13.61 -0.78 -1.29
CA GLY A 71 -13.18 -1.93 -2.09
C GLY A 71 -11.68 -2.22 -2.00
N CYS A 72 -10.92 -1.41 -1.26
CA CYS A 72 -9.49 -1.56 -1.10
C CYS A 72 -9.18 -2.44 0.11
N LYS A 73 -8.03 -3.12 0.07
CA LYS A 73 -7.57 -3.97 1.17
C LYS A 73 -6.06 -4.16 1.12
N HIS A 74 -5.49 -4.47 2.27
CA HIS A 74 -4.13 -4.98 2.34
C HIS A 74 -4.14 -6.49 2.66
N LYS A 75 -3.04 -7.17 2.35
CA LYS A 75 -2.77 -8.54 2.75
C LYS A 75 -1.30 -8.66 3.12
N VAL A 76 -1.05 -9.21 4.30
CA VAL A 76 0.28 -9.54 4.78
C VAL A 76 0.59 -10.99 4.43
N SER A 77 1.76 -11.23 3.83
CA SER A 77 2.37 -12.55 3.74
C SER A 77 3.63 -12.51 4.59
N ARG A 78 3.51 -12.93 5.85
CA ARG A 78 4.60 -12.91 6.86
C ARG A 78 5.87 -13.53 6.27
N GLY A 79 7.01 -12.87 6.50
CA GLY A 79 8.32 -13.26 5.98
C GLY A 79 8.52 -13.16 4.46
N LYS A 80 7.54 -12.67 3.70
CA LYS A 80 7.64 -12.56 2.24
C LYS A 80 7.40 -11.15 1.73
N ARG A 81 6.19 -10.62 1.89
CA ARG A 81 5.79 -9.30 1.35
C ARG A 81 4.48 -8.82 1.94
N VAL A 82 4.25 -7.51 1.87
CA VAL A 82 2.93 -6.90 2.08
C VAL A 82 2.38 -6.46 0.74
N SER A 83 1.08 -6.67 0.53
CA SER A 83 0.38 -6.28 -0.69
C SER A 83 -0.81 -5.40 -0.37
N VAL A 84 -1.06 -4.41 -1.22
CA VAL A 84 -2.21 -3.51 -1.18
C VAL A 84 -2.95 -3.66 -2.50
N THR A 85 -4.24 -3.94 -2.44
CA THR A 85 -5.14 -3.99 -3.59
C THR A 85 -6.02 -2.76 -3.56
N LEU A 86 -5.87 -1.91 -4.56
CA LEU A 86 -6.66 -0.72 -4.77
C LEU A 86 -7.75 -1.02 -5.80
N ARG A 87 -9.02 -0.80 -5.46
CA ARG A 87 -10.13 -0.92 -6.42
C ARG A 87 -10.25 0.38 -7.19
N LYS A 88 -10.12 0.33 -8.52
CA LYS A 88 -10.28 1.54 -9.35
C LYS A 88 -11.72 2.03 -9.27
N LYS A 89 -11.89 3.36 -9.27
CA LYS A 89 -13.23 3.96 -9.46
C LYS A 89 -13.67 3.86 -10.92
N ASN A 90 -12.75 4.09 -11.86
CA ASN A 90 -12.96 3.84 -13.29
C ASN A 90 -12.29 2.52 -13.68
N LEU A 91 -13.11 1.48 -13.89
CA LEU A 91 -12.67 0.10 -14.15
C LEU A 91 -11.90 -0.06 -15.47
N HIS A 92 -12.14 0.81 -16.45
CA HIS A 92 -11.53 0.74 -17.78
C HIS A 92 -10.29 1.63 -17.92
N ARG A 93 -9.94 2.41 -16.89
CA ARG A 93 -8.77 3.29 -16.95
C ARG A 93 -7.50 2.50 -16.69
N THR A 94 -6.60 2.47 -17.68
CA THR A 94 -5.23 1.98 -17.52
C THR A 94 -4.40 2.97 -16.70
N TRP A 95 -3.60 2.44 -15.76
CA TRP A 95 -2.64 3.25 -15.01
C TRP A 95 -1.25 3.06 -15.61
N TYR A 96 -0.65 4.15 -16.09
CA TYR A 96 0.73 4.16 -16.61
C TYR A 96 1.77 4.55 -15.55
N ASN A 97 1.30 5.14 -14.46
CA ASN A 97 2.06 5.46 -13.26
C ASN A 97 1.17 5.19 -12.03
N LEU A 98 1.80 5.02 -10.86
CA LEU A 98 1.06 4.83 -9.60
C LEU A 98 0.59 6.17 -9.01
N LYS A 99 1.45 7.18 -9.07
CA LYS A 99 1.25 8.51 -8.49
C LYS A 99 0.82 9.49 -9.57
N SER A 100 -0.02 10.46 -9.20
CA SER A 100 -0.30 11.58 -10.09
C SER A 100 0.98 12.33 -10.43
N THR A 101 1.24 12.53 -11.71
CA THR A 101 2.25 13.48 -12.20
C THR A 101 1.62 14.86 -12.23
N SER A 102 1.47 15.47 -11.07
CA SER A 102 1.19 16.89 -10.98
C SER A 102 2.53 17.55 -10.71
N ASP A 103 3.16 18.07 -11.77
CA ASP A 103 4.13 19.17 -11.68
C ASP A 103 3.38 20.46 -11.28
#